data_AF-A0A426YTK7-F1
#
_entry.id   AF-A0A426YTK7-F1
#
_cell.length_a   1.000
_cell.length_b   1.000
_cell.length_c   1.000
_cell.angle_alpha   90.00
_cell.angle_beta   90.00
_cell.angle_gamma   90.00
#
_symmetry.space_group_name_H-M   'P 1'
#
loop_
_entity.id
_entity.type
_entity.pdbx_description
1 polymer ?
#
loop_
_entity_poly.entity_id
_entity_poly.type
_entity_poly.pdbx_seq_one_letter_code
_entity_poly.pdbx_strand_id
1 'polypeptide(L)'
;VVYPTFRVESYEGSSSSYRLKENLDLLEEQRAEAHLQALVYKKAVARLYNHKGKLALNWEGPYRVANASREGTYALLTMEGK
;
A
#
# COMPACT_ATOMS: atom_id res chain seq x y z
N VAL A 1 20.56 25.12 -35.52
CA VAL A 1 19.11 25.43 -35.59
C VAL A 1 18.36 24.21 -35.10
N VAL A 2 17.50 24.35 -34.09
CA VAL A 2 16.68 23.23 -33.58
C VAL A 2 15.39 23.20 -34.38
N TYR A 3 15.10 22.09 -35.04
CA TYR A 3 13.87 21.91 -35.80
C TYR A 3 12.80 21.29 -34.89
N PRO A 4 11.57 21.82 -34.89
CA PRO A 4 10.48 21.22 -34.14
C PRO A 4 10.19 19.82 -34.69
N THR A 5 9.80 18.91 -33.79
CA THR A 5 9.31 17.60 -34.20
C THR A 5 7.87 17.73 -34.69
N PHE A 6 7.44 16.84 -35.58
CA PHE A 6 6.06 16.80 -36.10
C PHE A 6 5.00 16.80 -35.00
N ARG A 7 5.32 16.23 -33.82
CA ARG A 7 4.47 16.22 -32.63
C ARG A 7 4.20 17.63 -32.05
N VAL A 8 5.14 18.55 -32.22
CA VAL A 8 5.03 19.96 -31.80
C VAL A 8 4.26 20.76 -32.85
N GLU A 9 4.45 20.46 -34.13
CA GLU A 9 3.71 21.11 -35.23
C GLU A 9 2.23 20.72 -35.27
N SER A 10 1.91 19.48 -34.86
CA SER A 10 0.55 18.93 -34.86
C SER A 10 -0.22 19.16 -33.54
N TYR A 11 0.31 20.00 -32.64
CA TYR A 11 -0.24 20.16 -31.30
C TYR A 11 -1.53 21.00 -31.30
N GLU A 12 -2.65 20.34 -31.03
CA GLU A 12 -3.92 20.99 -30.77
C GLU A 12 -4.13 21.12 -29.26
N GLY A 13 -3.90 22.32 -28.71
CA GLY A 13 -3.80 22.55 -27.27
C GLY A 13 -5.10 22.35 -26.48
N SER A 14 -6.24 22.65 -27.12
CA SER A 14 -7.57 22.30 -26.62
C SER A 14 -7.74 20.78 -26.53
N SER A 15 -7.15 20.02 -27.48
CA SER A 15 -7.25 18.57 -27.49
C SER A 15 -6.43 17.88 -26.41
N SER A 16 -5.24 18.39 -26.17
CA SER A 16 -4.34 17.84 -25.15
C SER A 16 -4.87 18.00 -23.73
N SER A 17 -5.54 19.11 -23.41
CA SER A 17 -5.99 19.40 -22.03
C SER A 17 -7.21 18.56 -21.63
N TYR A 18 -8.19 18.36 -22.52
CA TYR A 18 -9.32 17.47 -22.22
C TYR A 18 -8.86 16.02 -22.04
N ARG A 19 -7.95 15.55 -22.90
CA ARG A 19 -7.39 14.18 -22.79
C ARG A 19 -6.61 14.00 -21.50
N LEU A 20 -5.85 15.03 -21.10
CA LEU A 20 -5.11 14.97 -19.84
C LEU A 20 -6.07 14.88 -18.65
N LYS A 21 -7.16 15.64 -18.67
CA LYS A 21 -8.19 15.60 -17.63
C LYS A 21 -8.84 14.22 -17.52
N GLU A 22 -9.27 13.63 -18.64
CA GLU A 22 -9.85 12.28 -18.66
C GLU A 22 -8.88 11.22 -18.12
N ASN A 23 -7.59 11.31 -18.45
CA ASN A 23 -6.57 10.40 -17.91
C ASN A 23 -6.38 10.58 -16.40
N LEU A 24 -6.43 11.81 -15.90
CA LEU A 24 -6.33 12.08 -14.46
C LEU A 24 -7.55 11.54 -13.72
N ASP A 25 -8.76 11.79 -14.23
CA ASP A 25 -10.00 11.30 -13.64
C ASP A 25 -9.99 9.76 -13.55
N LEU A 26 -9.57 9.06 -14.62
CA LEU A 26 -9.44 7.59 -14.63
C LEU A 26 -8.41 7.07 -13.61
N LEU A 27 -7.26 7.74 -13.48
CA LEU A 27 -6.23 7.35 -12.52
C LEU A 27 -6.70 7.52 -11.07
N GLU A 28 -7.45 8.60 -10.79
CA GLU A 28 -8.02 8.82 -9.47
C GLU A 28 -9.07 7.76 -9.12
N GLU A 29 -9.93 7.38 -10.07
CA GLU A 29 -10.90 6.29 -9.91
C GLU A 29 -10.20 4.95 -9.60
N GLN A 30 -9.18 4.58 -10.38
CA GLN A 30 -8.42 3.35 -10.15
C GLN A 30 -7.69 3.35 -8.80
N ARG A 31 -7.13 4.50 -8.37
CA ARG A 31 -6.53 4.63 -7.03
C ARG A 31 -7.58 4.43 -5.94
N ALA A 32 -8.76 5.03 -6.07
CA ALA A 32 -9.83 4.88 -5.10
C ALA A 32 -10.28 3.42 -4.98
N GLU A 33 -10.44 2.72 -6.11
CA GLU A 33 -10.77 1.29 -6.13
C GLU A 33 -9.69 0.46 -5.44
N ALA A 34 -8.41 0.68 -5.78
CA ALA A 34 -7.29 -0.01 -5.16
C ALA A 34 -7.23 0.23 -3.63
N HIS A 35 -7.54 1.45 -3.18
CA HIS A 35 -7.66 1.77 -1.76
C HIS A 35 -8.80 1.00 -1.08
N LEU A 36 -9.97 0.90 -1.72
CA LEU A 36 -11.09 0.11 -1.20
C LEU A 36 -10.73 -1.37 -1.08
N GLN A 37 -10.11 -1.96 -2.11
CA GLN A 37 -9.63 -3.34 -2.09
C GLN A 37 -8.62 -3.59 -0.95
N ALA A 38 -7.66 -2.68 -0.79
CA ALA A 38 -6.68 -2.77 0.30
C ALA A 38 -7.33 -2.70 1.70
N LEU A 39 -8.35 -1.85 1.87
CA LEU A 39 -9.11 -1.74 3.13
C LEU A 39 -9.90 -3.03 3.42
N VAL A 40 -10.54 -3.61 2.41
CA VAL A 40 -11.27 -4.88 2.54
C VAL A 40 -10.32 -6.00 2.98
N TYR A 41 -9.17 -6.12 2.32
CA TYR A 41 -8.16 -7.11 2.68
C TYR A 41 -7.65 -6.92 4.11
N LYS A 42 -7.25 -5.69 4.48
CA LYS A 42 -6.80 -5.36 5.83
C LYS A 42 -7.85 -5.71 6.89
N LYS A 43 -9.13 -5.44 6.62
CA LYS A 43 -10.23 -5.78 7.52
C LYS A 43 -10.42 -7.30 7.67
N ALA A 44 -10.34 -8.06 6.58
CA ALA A 44 -10.42 -9.51 6.62
C ALA A 44 -9.28 -10.12 7.45
N VAL A 45 -8.05 -9.65 7.20
CA VAL A 45 -6.85 -10.01 7.96
C VAL A 45 -7.03 -9.69 9.45
N ALA A 46 -7.44 -8.47 9.79
CA ALA A 46 -7.68 -8.08 11.18
C ALA A 46 -8.72 -8.97 11.88
N ARG A 47 -9.80 -9.38 11.19
CA ARG A 47 -10.79 -10.30 11.77
C ARG A 47 -10.21 -11.68 12.08
N LEU A 48 -9.30 -12.19 11.25
CA LEU A 48 -8.62 -13.46 11.47
C LEU A 48 -7.71 -13.38 12.70
N TYR A 49 -6.85 -12.36 12.77
CA TYR A 49 -5.87 -12.21 13.85
C TYR A 49 -6.48 -11.73 15.18
N ASN A 50 -7.56 -10.97 15.15
CA ASN A 50 -8.23 -10.48 16.35
C ASN A 50 -9.24 -11.49 16.94
N HIS A 51 -9.39 -12.68 16.36
CA HIS A 51 -10.19 -13.72 16.99
C HIS A 51 -9.52 -14.14 18.30
N LYS A 52 -10.09 -13.72 19.43
CA LYS A 52 -9.77 -14.22 20.78
C LYS A 52 -10.83 -15.27 21.16
N GLY A 53 -10.45 -16.53 21.27
CA GLY A 53 -11.37 -17.64 21.56
C GLY A 53 -10.62 -18.96 21.68
N LYS A 54 -11.35 -20.06 21.95
CA LYS A 54 -10.76 -21.38 22.24
C LYS A 54 -9.94 -21.99 21.09
N LEU A 55 -10.07 -21.46 19.87
CA LEU A 55 -9.29 -21.81 18.67
C LEU A 55 -8.47 -20.62 18.13
N ALA A 56 -8.26 -19.59 18.96
CA ALA A 56 -7.38 -18.50 18.61
C ALA A 56 -5.93 -18.99 18.54
N LEU A 57 -5.14 -18.32 17.70
CA LEU A 57 -3.68 -18.40 17.73
C LEU A 57 -3.21 -18.14 19.18
N ASN A 58 -2.39 -19.04 19.74
CA ASN A 58 -1.82 -18.94 21.09
C ASN A 58 -0.64 -17.95 21.17
N TRP A 59 -0.47 -17.11 20.15
CA TRP A 59 0.59 -16.13 20.06
C TRP A 59 0.24 -14.98 21.01
N GLU A 60 1.07 -14.77 22.02
CA GLU A 60 0.82 -13.86 23.13
C GLU A 60 0.76 -12.38 22.69
N GLY A 61 1.41 -12.08 21.57
CA GLY A 61 1.30 -10.80 20.88
C GLY A 61 2.44 -10.56 19.91
N PRO A 62 2.46 -9.41 19.24
CA PRO A 62 3.62 -8.98 18.46
C PRO A 62 4.77 -8.61 19.40
N TYR A 63 5.97 -9.13 19.10
CA TYR A 63 7.22 -8.78 19.78
C TYR A 63 8.19 -8.08 18.83
N ARG A 64 9.08 -7.25 19.37
CA ARG A 64 10.25 -6.71 18.68
C ARG A 64 11.50 -7.49 19.05
N VAL A 65 12.39 -7.73 18.10
CA VAL A 65 13.69 -8.36 18.38
C VAL A 65 14.61 -7.30 18.98
N ALA A 66 15.06 -7.52 20.22
CA ALA A 66 15.95 -6.61 20.93
C ALA A 66 17.42 -6.90 20.63
N ASN A 67 17.79 -8.19 20.63
CA ASN A 67 19.11 -8.66 20.23
C ASN A 67 19.06 -10.13 19.79
N ALA A 68 20.04 -10.53 18.99
CA ALA A 68 20.30 -11.91 18.64
C ALA A 68 21.54 -12.36 19.41
N SER A 69 21.36 -13.20 20.43
CA SER A 69 22.45 -13.66 21.29
C SER A 69 23.23 -14.80 20.62
N ARG A 70 22.51 -15.66 19.90
CA ARG A 70 23.03 -16.79 19.10
C ARG A 70 22.16 -16.99 17.87
N GLU A 71 22.69 -17.66 16.87
CA GLU A 71 21.91 -18.09 15.70
C GLU A 71 20.69 -18.89 16.17
N GLY A 72 19.49 -18.35 15.95
CA GLY A 72 18.22 -18.93 16.41
C GLY A 72 17.76 -18.55 17.82
N THR A 73 18.55 -17.80 18.61
CA THR A 73 18.13 -17.28 19.92
C THR A 73 18.02 -15.76 19.90
N TYR A 74 16.78 -15.27 19.93
CA TYR A 74 16.45 -13.86 19.92
C TYR A 74 15.86 -13.45 21.26
N ALA A 75 16.37 -12.37 21.86
CA ALA A 75 15.67 -11.70 22.94
C ALA A 75 14.54 -10.86 22.33
N LEU A 76 13.33 -11.06 22.83
CA LEU A 76 12.13 -10.40 22.37
C LEU A 76 11.68 -9.38 23.43
N LEU A 77 11.23 -8.21 22.96
CA LEU A 77 10.56 -7.21 23.78
C LEU A 77 9.11 -7.14 23.36
N THR A 78 8.23 -7.07 24.36
CA THR A 78 6.84 -6.69 24.11
C THR A 78 6.79 -5.28 23.50
N MET A 79 5.69 -4.94 22.82
CA MET A 79 5.50 -3.58 22.29
C MET A 79 5.47 -2.51 23.40
N GLU A 80 5.31 -2.92 24.65
CA GLU A 80 5.36 -2.08 25.86
C GLU A 80 6.77 -1.94 26.45
N GLY A 81 7.78 -2.60 25.87
CA GLY A 81 9.19 -2.48 26.26
C GLY A 81 9.61 -3.34 27.46
N LYS A 82 8.78 -4.30 27.89
CA LYS A 82 9.13 -5.35 28.85
C LYS A 82 9.57 -6.63 28.16
#